data_AF-A0A7C1FN22-F1
#
_entry.id   AF-A0A7C1FN22-F1
#
_cell.length_a   1.000
_cell.length_b   1.000
_cell.length_c   1.000
_cell.angle_alpha   90.00
_cell.angle_beta   90.00
_cell.angle_gamma   90.00
#
_symmetry.space_group_name_H-M   'P 1'
#
loop_
_entity.id
_entity.type
_entity.pdbx_description
1 polymer ?
#
loop_
_entity_poly.entity_id
_entity_poly.type
_entity_poly.pdbx_seq_one_letter_code
_entity_poly.pdbx_strand_id
1 'polypeptide(L)'
;MRVVGTGKVAINSGFLGQNGPNLIQDVLVDGAFETGIRCAWSWGQTLSRITVRGARKEAVYVNATAVGIEELTVENSPVALRNEYPNDWTWWGGVVALVRGRFSGGDPQQPAIANTSVLYARDVTANGFKQVLLGKGSEGVPGQRLEEYAAPPAKKLFDDSPSEALKLPIKPEPHLPWESNVANWVCANDFGAAYGDNRDDTAAIQAAVDAAAKAGKTVVYLRGIGGGDPNWYNLDGQVRIHGSVRLIIGLGFGRVVGGPNGRFVVDDRSAPVVKFMHLQAFGGRPPVVENRSANNALVVESCDLRVLGAGGGDIFVTDCPCSIELRSPGQRLWARQLNPEGTSDDGLVQNHGGQLWALGVKHEGRGVRFRTTRGGRTEILGLFNYAPDIAKDDKRPAFEVIDASLSLAGIREISFGNTYPVKLREVRGAEVRTETGGGWIGWSLFSAYKPQPATKDQRR
;
A
#
# COMPACT_ATOMS: atom_id res chain seq x y z
N MET A 1 -6.10 5.34 17.04
CA MET A 1 -6.07 6.76 17.49
C MET A 1 -7.51 7.27 17.66
N ARG A 2 -7.78 8.21 18.59
CA ARG A 2 -9.08 8.91 18.66
C ARG A 2 -8.88 10.42 18.61
N VAL A 3 -9.60 11.11 17.74
CA VAL A 3 -9.62 12.58 17.60
C VAL A 3 -10.99 13.08 18.06
N VAL A 4 -11.04 13.93 19.08
CA VAL A 4 -12.27 14.48 19.65
C VAL A 4 -12.23 16.00 19.65
N GLY A 5 -13.32 16.65 19.28
CA GLY A 5 -13.43 18.11 19.40
C GLY A 5 -14.40 18.75 18.42
N THR A 6 -14.19 20.05 18.21
CA THR A 6 -14.94 20.86 17.25
C THR A 6 -13.99 21.71 16.43
N GLY A 7 -14.31 21.98 15.16
CA GLY A 7 -13.48 22.85 14.33
C GLY A 7 -13.82 22.77 12.85
N LYS A 8 -12.90 23.21 12.00
CA LYS A 8 -13.04 23.12 10.54
C LYS A 8 -12.69 21.73 10.02
N VAL A 9 -11.54 21.19 10.42
CA VAL A 9 -11.03 19.89 9.94
C VAL A 9 -10.45 19.12 11.13
N ALA A 10 -10.79 17.83 11.28
CA ALA A 10 -10.21 17.01 12.36
C ALA A 10 -8.81 16.51 12.01
N ILE A 11 -8.64 15.95 10.81
CA ILE A 11 -7.34 15.52 10.26
C ILE A 11 -7.14 16.18 8.90
N ASN A 12 -6.10 17.01 8.79
CA ASN A 12 -5.77 17.73 7.57
C ASN A 12 -4.52 17.12 6.91
N SER A 13 -4.76 16.21 5.97
CA SER A 13 -3.75 15.61 5.11
C SER A 13 -3.60 16.45 3.83
N GLY A 14 -3.52 17.78 3.95
CA GLY A 14 -3.61 18.66 2.79
C GLY A 14 -3.09 20.07 3.02
N PHE A 15 -2.31 20.29 4.09
CA PHE A 15 -1.81 21.62 4.43
C PHE A 15 -0.39 21.88 3.91
N LEU A 16 0.47 20.87 3.89
CA LEU A 16 1.89 20.99 3.54
C LEU A 16 2.15 20.64 2.07
N GLY A 17 3.18 21.23 1.46
CA GLY A 17 3.58 20.93 0.08
C GLY A 17 4.11 19.50 -0.13
N GLN A 18 4.65 18.89 0.93
CA GLN A 18 4.98 17.46 1.00
C GLN A 18 4.16 16.82 2.13
N ASN A 19 2.88 16.60 1.85
CA ASN A 19 1.91 16.02 2.79
C ASN A 19 1.72 14.51 2.63
N GLY A 20 2.48 13.85 1.76
CA GLY A 20 2.41 12.42 1.54
C GLY A 20 3.62 11.85 0.78
N PRO A 21 3.59 10.56 0.41
CA PRO A 21 2.51 9.62 0.72
C PRO A 21 2.37 9.39 2.23
N ASN A 22 1.15 9.14 2.72
CA ASN A 22 0.92 8.88 4.13
C ASN A 22 -0.18 7.83 4.38
N LEU A 23 -0.25 7.38 5.64
CA LEU A 23 -1.22 6.43 6.14
C LEU A 23 -1.98 7.04 7.33
N ILE A 24 -3.31 7.03 7.26
CA ILE A 24 -4.19 7.22 8.40
C ILE A 24 -4.89 5.87 8.59
N GLN A 25 -4.62 5.22 9.72
CA GLN A 25 -5.09 3.87 9.99
C GLN A 25 -5.64 3.73 11.42
N ASP A 26 -6.71 2.95 11.59
CA ASP A 26 -7.30 2.61 12.89
C ASP A 26 -7.66 3.87 13.70
N VAL A 27 -8.32 4.82 13.04
CA VAL A 27 -8.68 6.13 13.60
C VAL A 27 -10.18 6.30 13.76
N LEU A 28 -10.58 6.79 14.94
CA LEU A 28 -11.91 7.33 15.21
C LEU A 28 -11.85 8.85 15.28
N VAL A 29 -12.55 9.54 14.39
CA VAL A 29 -12.87 10.96 14.49
C VAL A 29 -14.27 11.08 15.09
N ASP A 30 -14.38 11.76 16.23
CA ASP A 30 -15.62 11.85 17.01
C ASP A 30 -15.83 13.28 17.52
N GLY A 31 -16.67 14.05 16.85
CA GLY A 31 -16.96 15.42 17.24
C GLY A 31 -17.48 16.28 16.10
N ALA A 32 -17.90 17.50 16.43
CA ALA A 32 -18.49 18.43 15.47
C ALA A 32 -17.39 19.18 14.71
N PHE A 33 -16.73 18.52 13.76
CA PHE A 33 -15.89 19.17 12.75
C PHE A 33 -16.71 19.51 11.51
N GLU A 34 -16.37 20.53 10.71
CA GLU A 34 -17.03 20.71 9.40
C GLU A 34 -16.70 19.51 8.49
N THR A 35 -15.41 19.21 8.38
CA THR A 35 -14.86 18.06 7.66
C THR A 35 -14.16 17.12 8.64
N GLY A 36 -14.46 15.82 8.59
CA GLY A 36 -13.73 14.84 9.40
C GLY A 36 -12.27 14.74 8.95
N ILE A 37 -12.04 14.28 7.72
CA ILE A 37 -10.72 14.12 7.13
C ILE A 37 -10.65 14.86 5.80
N ARG A 38 -9.63 15.70 5.64
CA ARG A 38 -9.32 16.38 4.39
C ARG A 38 -8.08 15.77 3.74
N CYS A 39 -8.26 15.28 2.53
CA CYS A 39 -7.21 14.77 1.66
C CYS A 39 -7.04 15.75 0.49
N ALA A 40 -5.92 16.46 0.41
CA ALA A 40 -5.67 17.43 -0.65
C ALA A 40 -4.23 17.37 -1.17
N TRP A 41 -3.99 17.91 -2.37
CA TRP A 41 -2.67 18.08 -2.99
C TRP A 41 -1.89 16.80 -3.30
N SER A 42 -0.64 16.92 -3.68
CA SER A 42 0.12 15.84 -4.29
C SER A 42 0.51 14.71 -3.33
N TRP A 43 1.11 13.66 -3.88
CA TRP A 43 1.82 12.56 -3.20
C TRP A 43 0.99 11.36 -2.72
N GLY A 44 -0.34 11.41 -2.86
CA GLY A 44 -1.20 10.27 -2.59
C GLY A 44 -1.40 9.98 -1.10
N GLN A 45 -2.52 9.34 -0.75
CA GLN A 45 -2.91 9.15 0.65
C GLN A 45 -3.64 7.81 0.85
N THR A 46 -3.54 7.27 2.06
CA THR A 46 -4.12 5.97 2.40
C THR A 46 -4.97 6.10 3.65
N LEU A 47 -6.24 5.71 3.55
CA LEU A 47 -7.18 5.64 4.67
C LEU A 47 -7.58 4.18 4.89
N SER A 48 -7.28 3.62 6.06
CA SER A 48 -7.61 2.23 6.38
C SER A 48 -8.32 2.13 7.72
N ARG A 49 -9.51 1.51 7.74
CA ARG A 49 -10.29 1.25 8.96
C ARG A 49 -10.55 2.51 9.76
N ILE A 50 -11.21 3.45 9.10
CA ILE A 50 -11.50 4.78 9.64
C ILE A 50 -12.96 4.88 10.02
N THR A 51 -13.23 5.46 11.18
CA THR A 51 -14.58 5.85 11.58
C THR A 51 -14.66 7.36 11.75
N VAL A 52 -15.65 8.00 11.14
CA VAL A 52 -15.94 9.43 11.33
C VAL A 52 -17.37 9.60 11.82
N ARG A 53 -17.54 10.30 12.95
CA ARG A 53 -18.83 10.55 13.60
C ARG A 53 -19.10 12.04 13.75
N GLY A 54 -20.26 12.48 13.29
CA GLY A 54 -20.79 13.81 13.59
C GLY A 54 -20.16 14.97 12.81
N ALA A 55 -19.52 14.72 11.66
CA ALA A 55 -19.04 15.81 10.82
C ALA A 55 -20.21 16.64 10.27
N ARG A 56 -20.16 17.96 10.42
CA ARG A 56 -21.27 18.88 10.10
C ARG A 56 -21.50 19.08 8.61
N LYS A 57 -20.51 18.83 7.75
CA LYS A 57 -20.64 18.96 6.30
C LYS A 57 -20.32 17.65 5.59
N GLU A 58 -19.13 17.10 5.82
CA GLU A 58 -18.68 15.89 5.14
C GLU A 58 -17.67 15.09 5.97
N ALA A 59 -17.76 13.76 5.90
CA ALA A 59 -16.89 12.91 6.70
C ALA A 59 -15.47 12.87 6.10
N VAL A 60 -15.37 12.65 4.79
CA VAL A 60 -14.11 12.68 4.03
C VAL A 60 -14.26 13.59 2.83
N TYR A 61 -13.31 14.51 2.66
CA TYR A 61 -13.20 15.39 1.51
C TYR A 61 -11.90 15.13 0.74
N VAL A 62 -12.00 14.90 -0.57
CA VAL A 62 -10.87 14.61 -1.45
C VAL A 62 -10.83 15.57 -2.63
N ASN A 63 -9.67 16.20 -2.85
CA ASN A 63 -9.35 16.90 -4.09
C ASN A 63 -7.84 16.83 -4.39
N ALA A 64 -7.41 17.11 -5.63
CA ALA A 64 -6.00 17.27 -6.02
C ALA A 64 -5.02 16.12 -5.70
N THR A 65 -5.50 14.98 -5.21
CA THR A 65 -4.71 13.83 -4.78
C THR A 65 -5.28 12.50 -5.27
N ALA A 66 -4.53 11.41 -5.07
CA ALA A 66 -5.06 10.05 -5.17
C ALA A 66 -5.24 9.46 -3.78
N VAL A 67 -6.40 8.85 -3.49
CA VAL A 67 -6.69 8.26 -2.18
C VAL A 67 -7.18 6.83 -2.32
N GLY A 68 -6.47 5.89 -1.67
CA GLY A 68 -6.98 4.56 -1.39
C GLY A 68 -7.72 4.54 -0.06
N ILE A 69 -8.97 4.08 -0.04
CA ILE A 69 -9.82 4.00 1.14
C ILE A 69 -10.35 2.58 1.29
N GLU A 70 -10.05 1.94 2.43
CA GLU A 70 -10.75 0.72 2.86
C GLU A 70 -11.52 0.95 4.16
N GLU A 71 -12.65 0.26 4.30
CA GLU A 71 -13.40 0.14 5.56
C GLU A 71 -13.70 1.49 6.22
N LEU A 72 -14.12 2.47 5.41
CA LEU A 72 -14.60 3.76 5.91
C LEU A 72 -16.01 3.59 6.49
N THR A 73 -16.13 3.85 7.79
CA THR A 73 -17.40 3.93 8.51
C THR A 73 -17.75 5.38 8.77
N VAL A 74 -18.96 5.80 8.40
CA VAL A 74 -19.46 7.16 8.64
C VAL A 74 -20.79 7.09 9.37
N GLU A 75 -20.90 7.87 10.44
CA GLU A 75 -22.12 7.99 11.23
C GLU A 75 -22.48 9.47 11.40
N ASN A 76 -23.75 9.80 11.18
CA ASN A 76 -24.32 11.12 11.48
C ASN A 76 -23.57 12.28 10.80
N SER A 77 -23.23 12.12 9.52
CA SER A 77 -22.60 13.17 8.72
C SER A 77 -23.38 13.37 7.41
N PRO A 78 -23.71 14.61 6.97
CA PRO A 78 -24.59 14.83 5.83
C PRO A 78 -24.13 14.18 4.52
N VAL A 79 -22.82 14.15 4.28
CA VAL A 79 -22.18 13.45 3.15
C VAL A 79 -21.03 12.60 3.70
N ALA A 80 -20.93 11.35 3.28
CA ALA A 80 -19.87 10.46 3.72
C ALA A 80 -18.55 10.71 2.98
N LEU A 81 -18.62 10.86 1.66
CA LEU A 81 -17.45 11.14 0.82
C LEU A 81 -17.79 12.21 -0.21
N ARG A 82 -17.02 13.30 -0.21
CA ARG A 82 -17.00 14.29 -1.29
C ARG A 82 -15.69 14.20 -2.06
N ASN A 83 -15.78 14.02 -3.37
CA ASN A 83 -14.65 13.96 -4.29
C ASN A 83 -14.84 14.92 -5.46
N GLU A 84 -13.96 15.91 -5.62
CA GLU A 84 -14.17 17.00 -6.59
C GLU A 84 -12.88 17.58 -7.21
N TYR A 85 -13.07 18.51 -8.15
CA TYR A 85 -12.01 19.36 -8.70
C TYR A 85 -11.89 20.67 -7.92
N PRO A 86 -10.68 21.14 -7.58
CA PRO A 86 -10.47 22.50 -7.12
C PRO A 86 -10.51 23.47 -8.31
N ASN A 87 -11.16 24.62 -8.15
CA ASN A 87 -11.02 25.80 -9.01
C ASN A 87 -11.13 25.53 -10.53
N ASP A 88 -12.00 24.63 -10.96
CA ASP A 88 -12.19 24.19 -12.36
C ASP A 88 -10.96 23.56 -13.04
N TRP A 89 -9.93 23.20 -12.27
CA TRP A 89 -8.73 22.54 -12.78
C TRP A 89 -8.96 21.04 -12.92
N THR A 90 -9.45 20.62 -14.09
CA THR A 90 -9.83 19.24 -14.39
C THR A 90 -8.73 18.20 -14.09
N TRP A 91 -7.46 18.53 -14.30
CA TRP A 91 -6.34 17.61 -13.98
C TRP A 91 -5.97 17.54 -12.49
N TRP A 92 -6.54 18.42 -11.68
CA TRP A 92 -6.35 18.49 -10.24
C TRP A 92 -7.54 17.94 -9.46
N GLY A 93 -8.38 17.13 -10.09
CA GLY A 93 -9.44 16.39 -9.42
C GLY A 93 -8.92 15.43 -8.35
N GLY A 94 -9.77 15.09 -7.39
CA GLY A 94 -9.50 13.93 -6.54
C GLY A 94 -9.72 12.62 -7.29
N VAL A 95 -8.83 11.65 -7.05
CA VAL A 95 -8.88 10.32 -7.64
C VAL A 95 -9.04 9.31 -6.50
N VAL A 96 -10.20 8.67 -6.39
CA VAL A 96 -10.51 7.82 -5.22
C VAL A 96 -10.72 6.37 -5.63
N ALA A 97 -10.17 5.45 -4.85
CA ALA A 97 -10.61 4.05 -4.79
C ALA A 97 -11.16 3.77 -3.39
N LEU A 98 -12.45 3.43 -3.29
CA LEU A 98 -13.14 3.11 -2.04
C LEU A 98 -13.60 1.65 -2.05
N VAL A 99 -13.30 0.90 -0.98
CA VAL A 99 -13.82 -0.45 -0.77
C VAL A 99 -14.42 -0.60 0.63
N ARG A 100 -15.54 -1.32 0.73
CA ARG A 100 -16.22 -1.65 2.01
C ARG A 100 -16.69 -0.43 2.82
N GLY A 101 -17.31 0.54 2.16
CA GLY A 101 -17.89 1.72 2.82
C GLY A 101 -19.18 1.40 3.58
N ARG A 102 -19.33 1.88 4.82
CA ARG A 102 -20.54 1.73 5.63
C ARG A 102 -20.99 3.08 6.17
N PHE A 103 -22.09 3.61 5.64
CA PHE A 103 -22.56 4.95 5.96
C PHE A 103 -23.95 4.91 6.58
N SER A 104 -24.17 5.67 7.65
CA SER A 104 -25.44 5.70 8.38
C SER A 104 -25.74 7.08 8.98
N GLY A 105 -27.03 7.38 9.18
CA GLY A 105 -27.46 8.65 9.79
C GLY A 105 -27.17 9.89 8.94
N GLY A 106 -27.13 9.71 7.61
CA GLY A 106 -26.89 10.80 6.66
C GLY A 106 -28.03 11.83 6.58
N ASP A 107 -27.86 12.80 5.67
CA ASP A 107 -28.94 13.72 5.29
C ASP A 107 -29.81 13.07 4.19
N PRO A 108 -31.13 12.87 4.40
CA PRO A 108 -32.03 12.26 3.42
C PRO A 108 -32.23 13.10 2.16
N GLN A 109 -31.71 14.34 2.10
CA GLN A 109 -31.69 15.18 0.91
C GLN A 109 -30.37 15.10 0.13
N GLN A 110 -29.33 14.49 0.70
CA GLN A 110 -27.99 14.41 0.11
C GLN A 110 -27.63 12.99 -0.34
N PRO A 111 -26.73 12.84 -1.32
CA PRO A 111 -26.12 11.54 -1.60
C PRO A 111 -25.10 11.16 -0.53
N ALA A 112 -24.87 9.86 -0.31
CA ALA A 112 -23.80 9.42 0.59
C ALA A 112 -22.41 9.71 0.01
N ILE A 113 -22.24 9.45 -1.29
CA ILE A 113 -21.04 9.80 -2.06
C ILE A 113 -21.42 10.89 -3.07
N ALA A 114 -20.81 12.07 -2.93
CA ALA A 114 -20.87 13.14 -3.92
C ALA A 114 -19.57 13.15 -4.73
N ASN A 115 -19.61 12.73 -5.99
CA ASN A 115 -18.44 12.62 -6.84
C ASN A 115 -18.60 13.46 -8.12
N THR A 116 -17.73 14.44 -8.31
CA THR A 116 -17.62 15.13 -9.61
C THR A 116 -16.35 14.78 -10.36
N SER A 117 -15.46 13.98 -9.75
CA SER A 117 -14.15 13.62 -10.30
C SER A 117 -13.99 12.11 -10.55
N VAL A 118 -12.78 11.55 -10.42
CA VAL A 118 -12.50 10.14 -10.71
C VAL A 118 -12.78 9.28 -9.48
N LEU A 119 -13.63 8.26 -9.64
CA LEU A 119 -14.02 7.36 -8.56
C LEU A 119 -14.09 5.91 -9.02
N TYR A 120 -13.45 5.04 -8.25
CA TYR A 120 -13.79 3.63 -8.15
C TYR A 120 -14.37 3.37 -6.76
N ALA A 121 -15.49 2.65 -6.69
CA ALA A 121 -16.08 2.23 -5.43
C ALA A 121 -16.63 0.80 -5.54
N ARG A 122 -16.48 -0.02 -4.49
CA ARG A 122 -17.19 -1.31 -4.37
C ARG A 122 -17.57 -1.64 -2.92
N ASP A 123 -18.56 -2.50 -2.77
CA ASP A 123 -19.07 -2.99 -1.48
C ASP A 123 -19.50 -1.86 -0.53
N VAL A 124 -20.30 -0.90 -1.02
CA VAL A 124 -20.75 0.26 -0.22
C VAL A 124 -22.21 0.11 0.19
N THR A 125 -22.49 0.42 1.45
CA THR A 125 -23.84 0.54 2.00
C THR A 125 -24.06 1.92 2.61
N ALA A 126 -25.24 2.50 2.39
CA ALA A 126 -25.57 3.87 2.78
C ALA A 126 -27.02 3.99 3.25
N ASN A 127 -27.22 4.11 4.57
CA ASN A 127 -28.53 4.25 5.19
C ASN A 127 -28.78 5.69 5.65
N GLY A 128 -29.98 6.23 5.41
CA GLY A 128 -30.34 7.60 5.79
C GLY A 128 -29.94 8.69 4.79
N PHE A 129 -29.46 8.32 3.60
CA PHE A 129 -29.16 9.25 2.50
C PHE A 129 -30.23 9.16 1.40
N LYS A 130 -30.35 10.19 0.56
CA LYS A 130 -31.26 10.18 -0.60
C LYS A 130 -30.93 9.05 -1.58
N GLN A 131 -29.64 8.82 -1.80
CA GLN A 131 -29.07 7.81 -2.68
C GLN A 131 -27.61 7.53 -2.30
N VAL A 132 -27.07 6.39 -2.70
CA VAL A 132 -25.69 6.00 -2.36
C VAL A 132 -24.66 6.84 -3.10
N LEU A 133 -24.90 7.21 -4.37
CA LEU A 133 -23.94 7.98 -5.16
C LEU A 133 -24.64 8.97 -6.10
N LEU A 134 -24.12 10.21 -6.14
CA LEU A 134 -24.40 11.19 -7.18
C LEU A 134 -23.09 11.64 -7.83
N GLY A 135 -23.05 11.49 -9.15
CA GLY A 135 -21.98 11.84 -10.07
C GLY A 135 -22.14 13.22 -10.71
N LYS A 136 -21.27 13.52 -11.68
CA LYS A 136 -21.41 14.69 -12.55
C LYS A 136 -22.63 14.54 -13.47
N GLY A 137 -23.34 15.63 -13.76
CA GLY A 137 -24.40 15.65 -14.78
C GLY A 137 -25.61 14.76 -14.48
N SER A 138 -25.90 14.47 -13.21
CA SER A 138 -26.96 13.58 -12.71
C SER A 138 -26.74 12.07 -12.90
N GLU A 139 -25.58 11.64 -13.41
CA GLU A 139 -25.17 10.23 -13.32
C GLU A 139 -25.09 9.81 -11.85
N GLY A 140 -25.41 8.54 -11.52
CA GLY A 140 -25.36 8.12 -10.12
C GLY A 140 -25.84 6.70 -9.89
N VAL A 141 -25.83 6.29 -8.63
CA VAL A 141 -26.36 5.00 -8.19
C VAL A 141 -27.46 5.30 -7.16
N PRO A 142 -28.74 5.02 -7.50
CA PRO A 142 -29.85 5.23 -6.58
C PRO A 142 -29.84 4.19 -5.44
N GLY A 143 -30.69 4.38 -4.44
CA GLY A 143 -30.86 3.42 -3.34
C GLY A 143 -29.71 3.45 -2.35
N GLN A 144 -29.51 2.35 -1.62
CA GLN A 144 -28.66 2.29 -0.43
C GLN A 144 -27.43 1.39 -0.59
N ARG A 145 -27.24 0.76 -1.76
CA ARG A 145 -26.16 -0.19 -2.01
C ARG A 145 -25.49 0.09 -3.34
N LEU A 146 -24.17 0.02 -3.34
CA LEU A 146 -23.33 0.08 -4.52
C LEU A 146 -22.40 -1.13 -4.50
N GLU A 147 -22.60 -2.05 -5.44
CA GLU A 147 -21.80 -3.28 -5.56
C GLU A 147 -20.42 -2.97 -6.13
N GLU A 148 -20.36 -2.35 -7.31
CA GLU A 148 -19.13 -1.87 -7.94
C GLU A 148 -19.47 -0.73 -8.91
N TYR A 149 -18.65 0.31 -8.92
CA TYR A 149 -18.82 1.50 -9.73
C TYR A 149 -17.46 2.07 -10.14
N ALA A 150 -17.36 2.52 -11.39
CA ALA A 150 -16.17 3.15 -11.93
C ALA A 150 -16.58 4.33 -12.84
N ALA A 151 -16.13 5.53 -12.51
CA ALA A 151 -16.28 6.72 -13.33
C ALA A 151 -14.96 7.49 -13.42
N PRO A 152 -14.39 7.71 -14.64
CA PRO A 152 -14.87 7.26 -15.96
C PRO A 152 -14.99 5.72 -16.11
N PRO A 153 -15.50 5.17 -17.23
CA PRO A 153 -15.57 3.72 -17.43
C PRO A 153 -14.19 3.02 -17.35
N ALA A 154 -14.20 1.74 -16.99
CA ALA A 154 -12.99 0.93 -16.88
C ALA A 154 -12.23 0.82 -18.22
N LYS A 155 -10.90 0.92 -18.17
CA LYS A 155 -10.00 0.64 -19.29
C LYS A 155 -9.56 -0.82 -19.31
N LYS A 156 -9.37 -1.34 -20.52
CA LYS A 156 -8.86 -2.69 -20.81
C LYS A 156 -8.15 -2.69 -22.16
N LEU A 157 -7.16 -3.58 -22.34
CA LEU A 157 -6.47 -3.73 -23.62
C LEU A 157 -7.07 -4.84 -24.49
N PHE A 158 -7.67 -5.86 -23.89
CA PHE A 158 -8.39 -6.92 -24.58
C PHE A 158 -9.87 -6.84 -24.23
N ASP A 159 -10.74 -7.01 -25.23
CA ASP A 159 -12.19 -6.79 -25.10
C ASP A 159 -12.86 -7.80 -24.17
N ASP A 160 -12.30 -9.01 -24.06
CA ASP A 160 -12.74 -10.09 -23.17
C ASP A 160 -12.29 -9.90 -21.71
N SER A 161 -11.52 -8.85 -21.40
CA SER A 161 -11.21 -8.50 -20.01
C SER A 161 -12.47 -7.96 -19.31
N PRO A 162 -12.70 -8.33 -18.03
CA PRO A 162 -13.83 -7.83 -17.28
C PRO A 162 -13.66 -6.33 -17.01
N SER A 163 -14.78 -5.62 -16.93
CA SER A 163 -14.83 -4.20 -16.52
C SER A 163 -14.89 -4.05 -14.99
N GLU A 164 -14.44 -5.08 -14.26
CA GLU A 164 -14.51 -5.24 -12.81
C GLU A 164 -13.08 -5.48 -12.28
N ALA A 165 -12.85 -5.14 -11.02
CA ALA A 165 -11.57 -5.42 -10.38
C ALA A 165 -11.43 -6.90 -9.99
N LEU A 166 -10.20 -7.33 -9.66
CA LEU A 166 -9.92 -8.73 -9.34
C LEU A 166 -10.57 -9.23 -8.05
N LYS A 167 -10.94 -8.31 -7.14
CA LYS A 167 -11.57 -8.61 -5.85
C LYS A 167 -10.73 -9.60 -5.04
N LEU A 168 -9.42 -9.36 -4.95
CA LEU A 168 -8.56 -10.18 -4.12
C LEU A 168 -9.01 -10.06 -2.65
N PRO A 169 -8.82 -11.12 -1.83
CA PRO A 169 -9.17 -11.06 -0.42
C PRO A 169 -8.43 -9.90 0.25
N ILE A 170 -9.16 -9.08 1.02
CA ILE A 170 -8.54 -8.04 1.84
C ILE A 170 -8.46 -8.55 3.27
N LYS A 171 -7.24 -8.60 3.81
CA LYS A 171 -6.93 -9.12 5.14
C LYS A 171 -6.21 -8.04 5.97
N PRO A 172 -6.59 -7.81 7.23
CA PRO A 172 -5.82 -6.96 8.14
C PRO A 172 -4.54 -7.66 8.57
N GLU A 173 -3.57 -6.88 9.04
CA GLU A 173 -2.36 -7.39 9.67
C GLU A 173 -2.73 -8.24 10.90
N PRO A 174 -1.99 -9.34 11.21
CA PRO A 174 -2.20 -10.07 12.44
C PRO A 174 -1.86 -9.17 13.64
N HIS A 175 -2.71 -9.19 14.67
CA HIS A 175 -2.43 -8.46 15.90
C HIS A 175 -1.23 -9.08 16.62
N LEU A 176 -0.13 -8.34 16.72
CA LEU A 176 1.02 -8.66 17.55
C LEU A 176 1.01 -7.74 18.78
N PRO A 177 0.72 -8.26 19.99
CA PRO A 177 0.72 -7.44 21.20
C PRO A 177 2.09 -6.78 21.43
N TRP A 178 2.06 -5.51 21.83
CA TRP A 178 3.27 -4.79 22.20
C TRP A 178 3.92 -5.42 23.43
N GLU A 179 5.23 -5.68 23.36
CA GLU A 179 6.00 -6.22 24.49
C GLU A 179 6.31 -5.11 25.50
N SER A 180 5.44 -4.97 26.50
CA SER A 180 5.62 -3.98 27.56
C SER A 180 6.64 -4.39 28.63
N ASN A 181 6.97 -5.67 28.74
CA ASN A 181 7.98 -6.14 29.68
C ASN A 181 9.39 -5.99 29.07
N VAL A 182 10.12 -4.96 29.48
CA VAL A 182 11.48 -4.68 29.01
C VAL A 182 12.48 -5.81 29.29
N ALA A 183 12.21 -6.70 30.26
CA ALA A 183 13.07 -7.87 30.50
C ALA A 183 13.09 -8.85 29.30
N ASN A 184 12.05 -8.82 28.46
CA ASN A 184 11.94 -9.60 27.23
C ASN A 184 12.66 -8.97 26.02
N TRP A 185 13.39 -7.88 26.24
CA TRP A 185 14.12 -7.16 25.20
C TRP A 185 15.61 -7.49 25.27
N VAL A 186 16.23 -7.64 24.10
CA VAL A 186 17.67 -7.87 23.93
C VAL A 186 18.23 -6.82 22.98
N CYS A 187 19.28 -6.13 23.40
CA CYS A 187 19.95 -5.13 22.58
C CYS A 187 21.02 -5.79 21.70
N ALA A 188 20.93 -5.64 20.38
CA ALA A 188 21.96 -6.17 19.47
C ALA A 188 23.35 -5.56 19.73
N ASN A 189 23.40 -4.32 20.20
CA ASN A 189 24.66 -3.65 20.53
C ASN A 189 25.42 -4.30 21.69
N ASP A 190 24.72 -4.96 22.62
CA ASP A 190 25.36 -5.68 23.73
C ASP A 190 26.08 -6.96 23.23
N PHE A 191 25.83 -7.36 21.99
CA PHE A 191 26.47 -8.49 21.29
C PHE A 191 27.50 -8.03 20.25
N GLY A 192 27.84 -6.74 20.23
CA GLY A 192 28.88 -6.18 19.38
C GLY A 192 28.40 -5.46 18.13
N ALA A 193 27.09 -5.31 17.92
CA ALA A 193 26.58 -4.51 16.81
C ALA A 193 26.89 -3.02 17.05
N ALA A 194 27.54 -2.36 16.10
CA ALA A 194 28.02 -0.99 16.26
C ALA A 194 27.79 -0.19 14.98
N TYR A 195 26.91 0.80 15.05
CA TYR A 195 26.69 1.67 13.90
C TYR A 195 27.90 2.58 13.66
N GLY A 196 28.14 2.93 12.40
CA GLY A 196 29.12 3.94 12.01
C GLY A 196 30.59 3.49 12.02
N ASP A 197 30.88 2.23 12.35
CA ASP A 197 32.24 1.69 12.25
C ASP A 197 32.53 1.00 10.90
N ASN A 198 31.53 0.93 10.01
CA ASN A 198 31.57 0.26 8.70
C ASN A 198 31.95 -1.23 8.74
N ARG A 199 31.79 -1.90 9.89
CA ARG A 199 31.98 -3.35 10.02
C ARG A 199 30.65 -4.07 9.86
N ASP A 200 30.74 -5.35 9.46
CA ASP A 200 29.56 -6.21 9.31
C ASP A 200 29.02 -6.63 10.69
N ASP A 201 27.78 -6.23 10.98
CA ASP A 201 27.09 -6.51 12.23
C ASP A 201 26.30 -7.83 12.19
N THR A 202 26.32 -8.56 11.07
CA THR A 202 25.52 -9.79 10.90
C THR A 202 25.70 -10.77 12.05
N ALA A 203 26.94 -11.06 12.45
CA ALA A 203 27.23 -12.02 13.51
C ALA A 203 26.73 -11.54 14.88
N ALA A 204 26.86 -10.25 15.18
CA ALA A 204 26.40 -9.66 16.42
C ALA A 204 24.87 -9.67 16.53
N ILE A 205 24.18 -9.31 15.45
CA ILE A 205 22.71 -9.33 15.39
C ILE A 205 22.19 -10.78 15.52
N GLN A 206 22.83 -11.75 14.85
CA GLN A 206 22.47 -13.17 15.00
C GLN A 206 22.67 -13.64 16.45
N ALA A 207 23.80 -13.29 17.08
CA ALA A 207 24.07 -13.67 18.46
C ALA A 207 23.02 -13.10 19.44
N ALA A 208 22.54 -11.89 19.21
CA ALA A 208 21.44 -11.30 19.98
C ALA A 208 20.11 -12.06 19.80
N VAL A 209 19.78 -12.48 18.57
CA VAL A 209 18.62 -13.33 18.30
C VAL A 209 18.75 -14.69 19.00
N ASP A 210 19.91 -15.33 18.91
CA ASP A 210 20.16 -16.64 19.52
C ASP A 210 20.05 -16.57 21.05
N ALA A 211 20.62 -15.53 21.66
CA ALA A 211 20.53 -15.31 23.09
C ALA A 211 19.09 -15.01 23.55
N ALA A 212 18.35 -14.20 22.77
CA ALA A 212 16.95 -13.91 23.03
C ALA A 212 16.10 -15.18 22.98
N ALA A 213 16.22 -15.96 21.91
CA ALA A 213 15.49 -17.21 21.73
C ALA A 213 15.80 -18.22 22.84
N LYS A 214 17.09 -18.39 23.20
CA LYS A 214 17.51 -19.27 24.29
C LYS A 214 16.92 -18.87 25.64
N ALA A 215 16.75 -17.57 25.88
CA ALA A 215 16.19 -17.03 27.12
C ALA A 215 14.66 -16.87 27.09
N GLY A 216 13.98 -17.28 26.02
CA GLY A 216 12.53 -17.09 25.86
C GLY A 216 12.10 -15.64 25.67
N LYS A 217 13.03 -14.74 25.32
CA LYS A 217 12.79 -13.31 25.08
C LYS A 217 12.22 -13.09 23.68
N THR A 218 11.45 -12.04 23.52
CA THR A 218 10.56 -11.86 22.36
C THR A 218 11.02 -10.74 21.41
N VAL A 219 11.86 -9.81 21.89
CA VAL A 219 12.27 -8.61 21.15
C VAL A 219 13.79 -8.54 21.04
N VAL A 220 14.27 -8.30 19.82
CA VAL A 220 15.64 -7.83 19.57
C VAL A 220 15.56 -6.42 19.02
N TYR A 221 16.33 -5.49 19.60
CA TYR A 221 16.34 -4.10 19.14
C TYR A 221 17.74 -3.59 18.83
N LEU A 222 17.81 -2.65 17.89
CA LEU A 222 19.01 -1.86 17.60
C LEU A 222 18.86 -0.48 18.24
N ARG A 223 19.93 0.01 18.88
CA ARG A 223 19.93 1.37 19.45
C ARG A 223 19.78 2.41 18.35
N GLY A 224 19.16 3.53 18.72
CA GLY A 224 19.03 4.68 17.84
C GLY A 224 20.36 5.29 17.46
N ILE A 225 20.35 5.87 16.27
CA ILE A 225 21.54 6.36 15.60
C ILE A 225 21.44 7.88 15.46
N GLY A 226 22.58 8.55 15.52
CA GLY A 226 22.70 9.98 15.28
C GLY A 226 24.10 10.33 14.76
N GLY A 227 24.31 11.60 14.42
CA GLY A 227 25.55 12.10 13.83
C GLY A 227 25.58 12.02 12.30
N GLY A 228 26.70 12.45 11.71
CA GLY A 228 26.93 12.38 10.26
C GLY A 228 27.32 10.99 9.78
N ASP A 229 27.34 10.79 8.47
CA ASP A 229 27.72 9.52 7.87
C ASP A 229 29.20 9.17 8.17
N PRO A 230 29.54 7.89 8.40
CA PRO A 230 28.64 6.73 8.44
C PRO A 230 27.84 6.65 9.76
N ASN A 231 26.51 6.47 9.65
CA ASN A 231 25.59 6.37 10.80
C ASN A 231 24.60 5.20 10.61
N TRP A 232 25.12 4.02 10.29
CA TRP A 232 24.34 2.82 10.04
C TRP A 232 25.02 1.56 10.58
N TYR A 233 24.21 0.54 10.86
CA TYR A 233 24.66 -0.84 10.99
C TYR A 233 24.82 -1.46 9.60
N ASN A 234 25.78 -2.36 9.41
CA ASN A 234 25.95 -3.08 8.14
C ASN A 234 25.50 -4.52 8.29
N LEU A 235 24.82 -5.03 7.27
CA LEU A 235 24.38 -6.42 7.19
C LEU A 235 24.85 -7.02 5.87
N ASP A 236 25.86 -7.88 5.87
CA ASP A 236 26.29 -8.60 4.65
C ASP A 236 26.25 -10.13 4.79
N GLY A 237 25.41 -10.64 5.67
CA GLY A 237 25.07 -12.05 5.71
C GLY A 237 23.62 -12.29 6.10
N GLN A 238 23.34 -13.50 6.58
CA GLN A 238 22.01 -13.93 6.94
C GLN A 238 21.80 -13.92 8.46
N VAL A 239 20.80 -13.17 8.92
CA VAL A 239 20.25 -13.27 10.28
C VAL A 239 18.95 -14.06 10.22
N ARG A 240 18.91 -15.22 10.88
CA ARG A 240 17.72 -16.07 11.00
C ARG A 240 16.96 -15.70 12.27
N ILE A 241 15.70 -15.31 12.12
CA ILE A 241 14.81 -15.07 13.27
C ILE A 241 14.20 -16.41 13.70
N HIS A 242 14.35 -16.81 14.96
CA HIS A 242 13.88 -18.11 15.42
C HIS A 242 13.41 -18.12 16.88
N GLY A 243 12.76 -19.21 17.28
CA GLY A 243 12.30 -19.42 18.65
C GLY A 243 11.23 -18.42 19.07
N SER A 244 11.37 -17.84 20.26
CA SER A 244 10.43 -16.87 20.83
C SER A 244 10.53 -15.47 20.22
N VAL A 245 11.57 -15.18 19.45
CA VAL A 245 11.79 -13.85 18.87
C VAL A 245 10.74 -13.56 17.81
N ARG A 246 9.98 -12.50 18.02
CA ARG A 246 8.81 -12.12 17.20
C ARG A 246 8.80 -10.65 16.78
N LEU A 247 9.69 -9.83 17.35
CA LEU A 247 9.84 -8.41 16.99
C LEU A 247 11.31 -8.04 16.83
N ILE A 248 11.66 -7.48 15.68
CA ILE A 248 12.94 -6.81 15.43
C ILE A 248 12.66 -5.32 15.21
N ILE A 249 13.28 -4.46 16.01
CA ILE A 249 12.96 -3.02 16.00
C ILE A 249 14.19 -2.11 16.04
N GLY A 250 14.20 -1.07 15.20
CA GLY A 250 15.10 0.06 15.33
C GLY A 250 14.52 1.14 16.25
N LEU A 251 15.20 1.49 17.34
CA LEU A 251 14.77 2.62 18.18
C LEU A 251 15.33 3.92 17.61
N GLY A 252 14.61 5.04 17.67
CA GLY A 252 15.16 6.38 17.37
C GLY A 252 15.96 6.48 16.06
N PHE A 253 15.40 5.99 14.94
CA PHE A 253 16.05 5.86 13.62
C PHE A 253 17.13 4.77 13.54
N GLY A 254 16.72 3.51 13.44
CA GLY A 254 17.64 2.37 13.23
C GLY A 254 18.00 2.20 11.76
N ARG A 255 19.11 2.81 11.33
CA ARG A 255 19.62 2.70 9.94
C ARG A 255 20.44 1.41 9.76
N VAL A 256 20.00 0.51 8.90
CA VAL A 256 20.65 -0.76 8.54
C VAL A 256 20.86 -0.81 7.03
N VAL A 257 22.12 -0.87 6.60
CA VAL A 257 22.50 -0.96 5.18
C VAL A 257 22.94 -2.38 4.86
N GLY A 258 22.35 -2.95 3.82
CA GLY A 258 22.63 -4.30 3.35
C GLY A 258 23.75 -4.35 2.31
N GLY A 259 24.67 -5.30 2.44
CA GLY A 259 25.55 -5.73 1.36
C GLY A 259 24.84 -6.67 0.37
N PRO A 260 25.57 -7.26 -0.60
CA PRO A 260 25.01 -8.23 -1.55
C PRO A 260 24.26 -9.40 -0.91
N ASN A 261 24.70 -9.86 0.26
CA ASN A 261 24.16 -11.03 0.93
C ASN A 261 23.25 -10.69 2.13
N GLY A 262 23.24 -9.41 2.54
CA GLY A 262 22.50 -8.89 3.69
C GLY A 262 21.01 -9.24 3.69
N ARG A 263 20.61 -10.09 4.64
CA ARG A 263 19.22 -10.52 4.79
C ARG A 263 18.81 -10.90 6.20
N PHE A 264 17.58 -10.60 6.54
CA PHE A 264 16.82 -11.24 7.60
C PHE A 264 15.96 -12.37 7.02
N VAL A 265 15.90 -13.51 7.69
CA VAL A 265 15.14 -14.69 7.22
C VAL A 265 14.19 -15.19 8.28
N VAL A 266 12.92 -15.29 7.89
CA VAL A 266 11.84 -15.95 8.62
C VAL A 266 11.59 -17.31 7.98
N ASP A 267 11.60 -18.37 8.76
CA ASP A 267 11.30 -19.74 8.33
C ASP A 267 10.38 -20.44 9.35
N ASP A 268 10.10 -21.73 9.17
CA ASP A 268 9.17 -22.47 10.04
C ASP A 268 9.68 -22.65 11.48
N ARG A 269 10.93 -22.27 11.79
CA ARG A 269 11.49 -22.24 13.15
C ARG A 269 11.30 -20.90 13.84
N SER A 270 10.75 -19.90 13.13
CA SER A 270 10.37 -18.60 13.69
C SER A 270 9.06 -18.69 14.48
N ALA A 271 8.78 -17.66 15.28
CA ALA A 271 7.46 -17.48 15.88
C ALA A 271 6.37 -17.40 14.78
N PRO A 272 5.10 -17.75 15.10
CA PRO A 272 4.01 -17.74 14.12
C PRO A 272 3.79 -16.41 13.39
N VAL A 273 4.16 -15.30 14.04
CA VAL A 273 4.20 -13.95 13.46
C VAL A 273 5.54 -13.34 13.82
N VAL A 274 6.28 -12.87 12.83
CA VAL A 274 7.51 -12.08 13.01
C VAL A 274 7.29 -10.69 12.42
N LYS A 275 7.48 -9.66 13.24
CA LYS A 275 7.37 -8.26 12.85
C LYS A 275 8.74 -7.57 12.80
N PHE A 276 8.98 -6.81 11.75
CA PHE A 276 10.07 -5.85 11.64
C PHE A 276 9.49 -4.44 11.72
N MET A 277 10.12 -3.56 12.50
CA MET A 277 9.64 -2.19 12.68
C MET A 277 10.78 -1.18 12.76
N HIS A 278 10.62 -0.01 12.12
CA HIS A 278 11.54 1.13 12.22
C HIS A 278 13.00 0.83 11.79
N LEU A 279 13.20 -0.12 10.89
CA LEU A 279 14.49 -0.36 10.24
C LEU A 279 14.55 0.42 8.93
N GLN A 280 15.49 1.34 8.81
CA GLN A 280 15.63 2.25 7.69
C GLN A 280 16.91 1.94 6.91
N ALA A 281 16.95 2.12 5.60
CA ALA A 281 18.20 1.98 4.83
C ALA A 281 18.64 3.31 4.20
N PHE A 282 17.71 4.25 4.03
CA PHE A 282 17.84 5.63 3.54
C PHE A 282 19.24 6.01 3.07
N GLY A 283 19.43 6.21 1.77
CA GLY A 283 20.73 6.54 1.17
C GLY A 283 21.70 5.36 1.05
N GLY A 284 21.38 4.19 1.60
CA GLY A 284 22.10 2.93 1.41
C GLY A 284 21.25 1.87 0.71
N ARG A 285 21.85 0.72 0.43
CA ARG A 285 21.14 -0.45 -0.11
C ARG A 285 20.29 -1.08 1.00
N PRO A 286 18.97 -1.28 0.83
CA PRO A 286 18.18 -1.94 1.86
C PRO A 286 18.47 -3.45 1.93
N PRO A 287 18.63 -4.02 3.15
CA PRO A 287 18.75 -5.46 3.32
C PRO A 287 17.46 -6.17 2.92
N VAL A 288 17.56 -7.45 2.58
CA VAL A 288 16.39 -8.27 2.26
C VAL A 288 15.71 -8.73 3.55
N VAL A 289 14.40 -8.70 3.62
CA VAL A 289 13.62 -9.47 4.59
C VAL A 289 12.86 -10.55 3.84
N GLU A 290 13.24 -11.80 4.09
CA GLU A 290 12.79 -12.96 3.32
C GLU A 290 11.87 -13.84 4.16
N ASN A 291 10.64 -14.06 3.70
CA ASN A 291 9.77 -15.09 4.25
C ASN A 291 9.93 -16.39 3.44
N ARG A 292 10.58 -17.38 4.05
CA ARG A 292 10.70 -18.77 3.53
C ARG A 292 9.72 -19.74 4.18
N SER A 293 8.98 -19.27 5.17
CA SER A 293 8.08 -20.12 5.95
C SER A 293 6.91 -20.61 5.10
N ALA A 294 6.51 -21.86 5.31
CA ALA A 294 5.29 -22.39 4.74
C ALA A 294 4.03 -21.77 5.39
N ASN A 295 4.12 -21.35 6.66
CA ASN A 295 2.94 -21.00 7.48
C ASN A 295 3.05 -19.68 8.25
N ASN A 296 4.24 -19.31 8.73
CA ASN A 296 4.46 -18.16 9.61
C ASN A 296 4.31 -16.84 8.84
N ALA A 297 3.63 -15.89 9.47
CA ALA A 297 3.41 -14.58 8.90
C ALA A 297 4.62 -13.66 9.10
N LEU A 298 4.96 -12.93 8.05
CA LEU A 298 5.92 -11.83 8.09
C LEU A 298 5.16 -10.50 8.09
N VAL A 299 5.45 -9.62 9.04
CA VAL A 299 4.96 -8.25 9.08
C VAL A 299 6.13 -7.28 8.97
N VAL A 300 6.05 -6.32 8.05
CA VAL A 300 7.05 -5.28 7.83
C VAL A 300 6.35 -3.93 7.94
N GLU A 301 6.66 -3.17 8.98
CA GLU A 301 5.94 -1.94 9.31
C GLU A 301 6.89 -0.75 9.49
N SER A 302 6.64 0.37 8.80
CA SER A 302 7.47 1.57 8.91
C SER A 302 8.97 1.25 8.70
N CYS A 303 9.24 0.54 7.61
CA CYS A 303 10.56 -0.02 7.26
C CYS A 303 10.96 0.29 5.82
N ASP A 304 12.24 0.55 5.61
CA ASP A 304 12.90 0.63 4.30
C ASP A 304 13.75 -0.62 4.10
N LEU A 305 13.11 -1.67 3.57
CA LEU A 305 13.67 -3.01 3.36
C LEU A 305 13.29 -3.53 1.96
N ARG A 306 13.95 -4.59 1.48
CA ARG A 306 13.49 -5.33 0.30
C ARG A 306 12.74 -6.58 0.74
N VAL A 307 11.45 -6.65 0.47
CA VAL A 307 10.60 -7.78 0.90
C VAL A 307 10.64 -8.88 -0.15
N LEU A 308 11.02 -10.09 0.27
CA LEU A 308 11.07 -11.28 -0.58
C LEU A 308 10.15 -12.38 -0.01
N GLY A 309 9.12 -12.73 -0.78
CA GLY A 309 8.27 -13.88 -0.50
C GLY A 309 8.74 -15.11 -1.28
N ALA A 310 9.28 -16.08 -0.55
CA ALA A 310 9.80 -17.35 -1.09
C ALA A 310 9.16 -18.58 -0.40
N GLY A 311 8.07 -18.40 0.33
CA GLY A 311 7.36 -19.45 1.07
C GLY A 311 5.86 -19.50 0.76
N GLY A 312 5.07 -19.86 1.76
CA GLY A 312 3.60 -19.89 1.72
C GLY A 312 2.91 -19.08 2.84
N GLY A 313 3.69 -18.67 3.85
CA GLY A 313 3.22 -17.85 4.96
C GLY A 313 2.86 -16.43 4.51
N ASP A 314 1.83 -15.85 5.09
CA ASP A 314 1.31 -14.53 4.71
C ASP A 314 2.36 -13.42 4.92
N ILE A 315 2.37 -12.42 4.04
CA ILE A 315 3.22 -11.22 4.18
C ILE A 315 2.34 -9.98 4.29
N PHE A 316 2.66 -9.13 5.25
CA PHE A 316 2.00 -7.84 5.46
C PHE A 316 3.05 -6.72 5.42
N VAL A 317 2.77 -5.67 4.64
CA VAL A 317 3.66 -4.52 4.45
C VAL A 317 2.88 -3.23 4.69
N THR A 318 3.24 -2.48 5.72
CA THR A 318 2.45 -1.31 6.15
C THR A 318 3.37 -0.10 6.34
N ASP A 319 3.05 1.02 5.67
CA ASP A 319 3.81 2.28 5.79
C ASP A 319 5.28 2.13 5.37
N CYS A 320 5.53 1.60 4.17
CA CYS A 320 6.86 1.12 3.80
C CYS A 320 7.31 1.60 2.42
N PRO A 321 8.49 2.25 2.29
CA PRO A 321 9.12 2.50 1.00
C PRO A 321 9.85 1.27 0.42
N CYS A 322 9.22 0.10 0.50
CA CYS A 322 9.85 -1.18 0.18
C CYS A 322 9.71 -1.57 -1.30
N SER A 323 10.74 -2.25 -1.83
CA SER A 323 10.58 -3.08 -3.03
C SER A 323 10.01 -4.46 -2.64
N ILE A 324 9.29 -5.11 -3.54
CA ILE A 324 8.65 -6.41 -3.29
C ILE A 324 9.00 -7.40 -4.39
N GLU A 325 9.32 -8.64 -4.01
CA GLU A 325 9.43 -9.75 -4.94
C GLU A 325 8.71 -10.99 -4.37
N LEU A 326 7.67 -11.47 -5.05
CA LEU A 326 7.01 -12.74 -4.73
C LEU A 326 7.49 -13.79 -5.74
N ARG A 327 8.32 -14.73 -5.28
CA ARG A 327 8.90 -15.80 -6.13
C ARG A 327 8.10 -17.08 -6.12
N SER A 328 7.45 -17.38 -4.99
CA SER A 328 6.73 -18.64 -4.81
C SER A 328 5.31 -18.55 -5.36
N PRO A 329 4.87 -19.49 -6.22
CA PRO A 329 3.48 -19.59 -6.63
C PRO A 329 2.55 -19.67 -5.41
N GLY A 330 1.48 -18.87 -5.42
CA GLY A 330 0.50 -18.85 -4.32
C GLY A 330 0.92 -18.06 -3.08
N GLN A 331 2.14 -17.50 -3.03
CA GLN A 331 2.56 -16.56 -1.98
C GLN A 331 1.58 -15.38 -1.93
N ARG A 332 1.11 -15.01 -0.74
CA ARG A 332 0.17 -13.91 -0.53
C ARG A 332 0.84 -12.74 0.16
N LEU A 333 0.53 -11.53 -0.30
CA LEU A 333 0.98 -10.29 0.30
C LEU A 333 -0.14 -9.26 0.33
N TRP A 334 -0.30 -8.61 1.48
CA TRP A 334 -1.16 -7.43 1.66
C TRP A 334 -0.30 -6.22 2.01
N ALA A 335 -0.47 -5.13 1.26
CA ALA A 335 0.22 -3.87 1.51
C ALA A 335 -0.76 -2.74 1.80
N ARG A 336 -0.40 -1.85 2.73
CA ARG A 336 -1.08 -0.59 3.01
C ARG A 336 -0.05 0.53 3.04
N GLN A 337 -0.23 1.58 2.23
CA GLN A 337 0.77 2.63 2.06
C GLN A 337 2.12 2.04 1.63
N LEU A 338 2.20 1.57 0.38
CA LEU A 338 3.45 1.09 -0.23
C LEU A 338 4.08 2.21 -1.05
N ASN A 339 5.38 2.46 -0.85
CA ASN A 339 6.11 3.51 -1.55
C ASN A 339 7.43 3.04 -2.21
N PRO A 340 7.42 2.14 -3.21
CA PRO A 340 8.65 1.71 -3.84
C PRO A 340 9.26 2.86 -4.66
N GLU A 341 10.53 3.16 -4.42
CA GLU A 341 11.27 4.19 -5.18
C GLU A 341 12.53 3.59 -5.81
N GLY A 342 12.86 4.00 -7.03
CA GLY A 342 14.09 3.58 -7.70
C GLY A 342 13.98 3.41 -9.20
N THR A 343 14.99 2.78 -9.80
CA THR A 343 15.18 2.77 -11.26
C THR A 343 15.19 1.37 -11.89
N SER A 344 14.47 0.42 -11.29
CA SER A 344 14.47 -1.00 -11.70
C SER A 344 13.88 -1.24 -13.10
N ASP A 345 14.62 -1.98 -13.92
CA ASP A 345 14.16 -2.49 -15.23
C ASP A 345 13.34 -3.78 -15.10
N ASP A 346 13.53 -4.48 -13.99
CA ASP A 346 12.82 -5.73 -13.73
C ASP A 346 11.48 -5.55 -13.04
N GLY A 347 11.28 -4.38 -12.43
CA GLY A 347 10.14 -4.07 -11.57
C GLY A 347 10.61 -3.73 -10.15
N LEU A 348 10.07 -2.65 -9.57
CA LEU A 348 10.21 -2.38 -8.14
C LEU A 348 9.32 -3.31 -7.31
N VAL A 349 8.19 -3.72 -7.88
CA VAL A 349 7.31 -4.75 -7.34
C VAL A 349 7.15 -5.84 -8.39
N GLN A 350 7.52 -7.07 -8.01
CA GLN A 350 7.49 -8.23 -8.86
C GLN A 350 6.61 -9.31 -8.23
N ASN A 351 5.61 -9.78 -8.97
CA ASN A 351 4.71 -10.84 -8.54
C ASN A 351 4.75 -11.99 -9.56
N HIS A 352 5.44 -13.07 -9.20
CA HIS A 352 5.62 -14.26 -10.05
C HIS A 352 4.72 -15.40 -9.57
N GLY A 353 3.45 -15.41 -9.98
CA GLY A 353 2.50 -16.46 -9.62
C GLY A 353 1.89 -16.33 -8.22
N GLY A 354 2.16 -15.26 -7.49
CA GLY A 354 1.58 -14.95 -6.19
C GLY A 354 0.28 -14.12 -6.26
N GLN A 355 -0.21 -13.72 -5.10
CA GLN A 355 -1.33 -12.79 -4.92
C GLN A 355 -0.84 -11.56 -4.16
N LEU A 356 -0.90 -10.40 -4.80
CA LEU A 356 -0.52 -9.12 -4.22
C LEU A 356 -1.75 -8.21 -4.16
N TRP A 357 -2.15 -7.82 -2.96
CA TRP A 357 -3.16 -6.80 -2.75
C TRP A 357 -2.52 -5.58 -2.11
N ALA A 358 -2.78 -4.38 -2.64
CA ALA A 358 -2.25 -3.13 -2.10
C ALA A 358 -3.31 -2.04 -2.02
N LEU A 359 -3.31 -1.30 -0.91
CA LEU A 359 -4.11 -0.11 -0.69
C LEU A 359 -3.19 1.09 -0.51
N GLY A 360 -3.40 2.14 -1.31
CA GLY A 360 -2.58 3.35 -1.26
C GLY A 360 -1.15 3.04 -1.68
N VAL A 361 -0.84 3.23 -2.95
CA VAL A 361 0.50 3.07 -3.49
C VAL A 361 0.98 4.41 -4.00
N LYS A 362 2.18 4.83 -3.61
CA LYS A 362 2.96 5.83 -4.35
C LYS A 362 4.18 5.11 -4.90
N HIS A 363 4.69 5.52 -6.04
CA HIS A 363 6.01 5.04 -6.48
C HIS A 363 6.70 6.12 -7.28
N GLU A 364 8.03 6.04 -7.36
CA GLU A 364 8.87 7.04 -8.03
C GLU A 364 10.04 6.43 -8.79
N GLY A 365 10.43 7.11 -9.87
CA GLY A 365 11.61 6.81 -10.69
C GLY A 365 11.23 6.25 -12.06
N ARG A 366 12.25 5.86 -12.84
CA ARG A 366 12.12 5.30 -14.20
C ARG A 366 12.17 3.77 -14.21
N GLY A 367 11.75 3.15 -15.31
CA GLY A 367 11.74 1.69 -15.47
C GLY A 367 10.40 1.07 -15.07
N VAL A 368 10.35 -0.25 -14.93
CA VAL A 368 9.10 -0.97 -14.62
C VAL A 368 8.76 -0.79 -13.15
N ARG A 369 7.51 -0.43 -12.85
CA ARG A 369 7.05 -0.18 -11.48
C ARG A 369 6.50 -1.47 -10.89
N PHE A 370 5.52 -2.05 -11.56
CA PHE A 370 4.92 -3.32 -11.20
C PHE A 370 5.01 -4.28 -12.38
N ARG A 371 5.50 -5.49 -12.10
CA ARG A 371 5.52 -6.59 -13.05
C ARG A 371 4.78 -7.79 -12.43
N THR A 372 3.73 -8.24 -13.09
CA THR A 372 2.96 -9.44 -12.69
C THR A 372 3.10 -10.50 -13.77
N THR A 373 3.60 -11.68 -13.42
CA THR A 373 3.86 -12.77 -14.37
C THR A 373 3.45 -14.14 -13.83
N ARG A 374 3.55 -15.17 -14.67
CA ARG A 374 3.39 -16.59 -14.29
C ARG A 374 2.05 -16.89 -13.59
N GLY A 375 0.95 -16.31 -14.08
CA GLY A 375 -0.37 -16.48 -13.48
C GLY A 375 -0.59 -15.71 -12.18
N GLY A 376 0.32 -14.81 -11.81
CA GLY A 376 0.17 -13.95 -10.64
C GLY A 376 -1.05 -13.03 -10.74
N ARG A 377 -1.56 -12.61 -9.59
CA ARG A 377 -2.69 -11.68 -9.47
C ARG A 377 -2.30 -10.49 -8.62
N THR A 378 -2.42 -9.28 -9.17
CA THR A 378 -2.08 -8.03 -8.48
C THR A 378 -3.30 -7.11 -8.47
N GLU A 379 -3.75 -6.66 -7.30
CA GLU A 379 -4.82 -5.66 -7.16
C GLU A 379 -4.29 -4.45 -6.39
N ILE A 380 -4.43 -3.25 -6.97
CA ILE A 380 -4.04 -1.98 -6.34
C ILE A 380 -5.27 -1.08 -6.24
N LEU A 381 -5.54 -0.57 -5.04
CA LEU A 381 -6.63 0.35 -4.72
C LEU A 381 -6.04 1.69 -4.25
N GLY A 382 -6.14 2.73 -5.08
CA GLY A 382 -5.56 4.04 -4.84
C GLY A 382 -4.07 4.05 -5.19
N LEU A 383 -3.72 4.73 -6.29
CA LEU A 383 -2.38 4.72 -6.85
C LEU A 383 -1.96 6.13 -7.29
N PHE A 384 -0.84 6.61 -6.75
CA PHE A 384 -0.16 7.83 -7.16
C PHE A 384 1.15 7.46 -7.86
N ASN A 385 1.10 7.39 -9.19
CA ASN A 385 2.28 7.22 -10.04
C ASN A 385 3.00 8.58 -10.19
N TYR A 386 4.18 8.71 -9.58
CA TYR A 386 5.03 9.86 -9.82
C TYR A 386 6.14 9.50 -10.84
N ALA A 387 6.10 10.18 -11.99
CA ALA A 387 7.00 9.94 -13.11
C ALA A 387 7.99 11.11 -13.25
N PRO A 388 9.23 11.01 -12.72
CA PRO A 388 10.18 12.11 -12.78
C PRO A 388 10.84 12.19 -14.16
N ASP A 389 10.23 12.96 -15.05
CA ASP A 389 10.74 13.28 -16.40
C ASP A 389 11.26 12.07 -17.20
N ILE A 390 10.36 11.11 -17.47
CA ILE A 390 10.72 9.87 -18.17
C ILE A 390 11.03 10.14 -19.63
N ALA A 391 12.19 9.70 -20.11
CA ALA A 391 12.62 9.90 -21.50
C ALA A 391 11.54 9.41 -22.51
N LYS A 392 11.28 10.21 -23.55
CA LYS A 392 10.20 9.95 -24.51
C LYS A 392 10.39 8.66 -25.33
N ASP A 393 11.63 8.22 -25.47
CA ASP A 393 12.02 6.99 -26.15
C ASP A 393 12.08 5.77 -25.21
N ASP A 394 11.84 5.94 -23.90
CA ASP A 394 11.73 4.83 -22.96
C ASP A 394 10.52 3.96 -23.30
N LYS A 395 10.80 2.73 -23.75
CA LYS A 395 9.79 1.74 -24.14
C LYS A 395 9.41 0.78 -23.00
N ARG A 396 9.97 0.96 -21.80
CA ARG A 396 9.58 0.17 -20.62
C ARG A 396 8.19 0.64 -20.17
N PRO A 397 7.25 -0.29 -19.93
CA PRO A 397 5.95 0.08 -19.38
C PRO A 397 6.06 0.42 -17.89
N ALA A 398 5.21 1.34 -17.39
CA ALA A 398 5.08 1.51 -15.93
C ALA A 398 4.52 0.23 -15.28
N PHE A 399 3.50 -0.38 -15.90
CA PHE A 399 2.87 -1.62 -15.46
C PHE A 399 3.03 -2.71 -16.53
N GLU A 400 3.57 -3.86 -16.15
CA GLU A 400 3.73 -5.01 -17.06
C GLU A 400 2.98 -6.23 -16.55
N VAL A 401 2.15 -6.82 -17.41
CA VAL A 401 1.35 -8.00 -17.12
C VAL A 401 1.66 -9.05 -18.18
N ILE A 402 2.25 -10.18 -17.78
CA ILE A 402 2.66 -11.24 -18.71
C ILE A 402 2.03 -12.55 -18.28
N ASP A 403 1.04 -13.02 -19.04
CA ASP A 403 0.30 -14.24 -18.74
C ASP A 403 -0.24 -14.27 -17.30
N ALA A 404 -0.80 -13.15 -16.86
CA ALA A 404 -1.17 -12.87 -15.48
C ALA A 404 -2.41 -11.96 -15.41
N SER A 405 -2.80 -11.53 -14.21
CA SER A 405 -3.93 -10.61 -14.01
C SER A 405 -3.56 -9.42 -13.13
N LEU A 406 -4.09 -8.25 -13.48
CA LEU A 406 -3.87 -6.98 -12.78
C LEU A 406 -5.16 -6.16 -12.77
N SER A 407 -5.56 -5.63 -11.62
CA SER A 407 -6.51 -4.53 -11.55
C SER A 407 -5.92 -3.34 -10.79
N LEU A 408 -6.02 -2.15 -11.39
CA LEU A 408 -5.56 -0.90 -10.81
C LEU A 408 -6.77 0.03 -10.68
N ALA A 409 -7.10 0.47 -9.47
CA ALA A 409 -8.24 1.35 -9.22
C ALA A 409 -7.81 2.68 -8.59
N GLY A 410 -8.48 3.77 -8.96
CA GLY A 410 -8.16 5.12 -8.47
C GLY A 410 -6.73 5.51 -8.80
N ILE A 411 -6.39 5.52 -10.09
CA ILE A 411 -5.03 5.73 -10.58
C ILE A 411 -4.85 7.18 -11.00
N ARG A 412 -3.80 7.78 -10.46
CA ARG A 412 -3.29 9.07 -10.89
C ARG A 412 -1.85 8.95 -11.32
N GLU A 413 -1.49 9.60 -12.42
CA GLU A 413 -0.09 9.90 -12.73
C GLU A 413 0.11 11.41 -12.69
N ILE A 414 1.19 11.86 -12.07
CA ILE A 414 1.68 13.23 -12.17
C ILE A 414 3.14 13.19 -12.60
N SER A 415 3.51 14.11 -13.48
CA SER A 415 4.89 14.42 -13.85
C SER A 415 5.06 15.93 -13.95
N PHE A 416 6.19 16.44 -13.46
CA PHE A 416 6.65 17.81 -13.70
C PHE A 416 7.61 17.92 -14.89
N GLY A 417 7.68 16.86 -15.71
CA GLY A 417 8.35 16.79 -16.99
C GLY A 417 7.59 15.83 -17.91
N ASN A 418 8.30 14.88 -18.53
CA ASN A 418 7.70 13.81 -19.30
C ASN A 418 7.11 12.70 -18.41
N THR A 419 5.96 12.18 -18.83
CA THR A 419 5.33 10.98 -18.24
C THR A 419 5.83 9.71 -18.89
N TYR A 420 5.47 8.55 -18.35
CA TYR A 420 5.70 7.27 -19.03
C TYR A 420 5.10 7.26 -20.45
N PRO A 421 5.87 6.97 -21.51
CA PRO A 421 5.33 6.85 -22.86
C PRO A 421 4.46 5.60 -23.03
N VAL A 422 4.85 4.50 -22.36
CA VAL A 422 4.10 3.26 -22.26
C VAL A 422 3.57 3.16 -20.84
N LYS A 423 2.25 3.34 -20.67
CA LYS A 423 1.62 3.28 -19.34
C LYS A 423 1.54 1.83 -18.87
N LEU A 424 1.05 0.96 -19.74
CA LEU A 424 0.81 -0.43 -19.41
C LEU A 424 1.07 -1.33 -20.63
N ARG A 425 1.65 -2.50 -20.39
CA ARG A 425 1.77 -3.58 -21.37
C ARG A 425 1.11 -4.84 -20.83
N GLU A 426 0.26 -5.44 -21.65
CA GLU A 426 -0.36 -6.74 -21.38
C GLU A 426 0.06 -7.74 -22.46
N VAL A 427 0.57 -8.89 -22.04
CA VAL A 427 1.01 -9.99 -22.89
C VAL A 427 0.20 -11.23 -22.56
N ARG A 428 -0.45 -11.81 -23.58
CA ARG A 428 -1.20 -13.07 -23.50
C ARG A 428 -0.66 -14.05 -24.54
N GLY A 429 0.18 -14.99 -24.11
CA GLY A 429 0.92 -15.86 -25.02
C GLY A 429 1.78 -15.03 -25.98
N ALA A 430 1.51 -15.12 -27.29
CA ALA A 430 2.22 -14.37 -28.32
C ALA A 430 1.66 -12.96 -28.57
N GLU A 431 0.45 -12.64 -28.07
CA GLU A 431 -0.18 -11.35 -28.33
C GLU A 431 0.27 -10.31 -27.30
N VAL A 432 0.67 -9.13 -27.79
CA VAL A 432 1.12 -8.00 -26.98
C VAL A 432 0.26 -6.79 -27.29
N ARG A 433 -0.31 -6.17 -26.26
CA ARG A 433 -1.03 -4.89 -26.37
C ARG A 433 -0.46 -3.89 -25.37
N THR A 434 -0.53 -2.61 -25.71
CA THR A 434 0.00 -1.53 -24.85
C THR A 434 -0.94 -0.35 -24.80
N GLU A 435 -1.10 0.22 -23.61
CA GLU A 435 -1.66 1.55 -23.44
C GLU A 435 -0.50 2.56 -23.51
N THR A 436 -0.54 3.42 -24.52
CA THR A 436 0.47 4.44 -24.77
C THR A 436 -0.15 5.83 -24.71
N GLY A 437 0.64 6.83 -24.36
CA GLY A 437 0.20 8.22 -24.44
C GLY A 437 1.06 9.17 -23.63
N GLY A 438 1.15 10.42 -24.07
CA GLY A 438 1.72 11.50 -23.28
C GLY A 438 0.68 12.08 -22.32
N GLY A 439 1.11 12.52 -21.14
CA GLY A 439 0.23 13.20 -20.18
C GLY A 439 -0.18 12.34 -19.00
N TRP A 440 -0.83 12.99 -18.06
CA TRP A 440 -1.21 12.45 -16.77
C TRP A 440 -2.36 11.44 -16.88
N ILE A 441 -2.36 10.47 -15.97
CA ILE A 441 -3.42 9.46 -15.83
C ILE A 441 -4.44 9.96 -14.79
N GLY A 442 -5.71 9.74 -15.09
CA GLY A 442 -6.83 9.84 -14.15
C GLY A 442 -7.84 8.73 -14.46
N TRP A 443 -7.50 7.49 -14.12
CA TRP A 443 -8.35 6.32 -14.40
C TRP A 443 -9.05 5.84 -13.13
N SER A 444 -10.33 5.53 -13.23
CA SER A 444 -11.09 4.89 -12.16
C SER A 444 -10.66 3.44 -11.99
N LEU A 445 -10.57 2.69 -13.08
CA LEU A 445 -10.22 1.28 -13.11
C LEU A 445 -9.48 0.95 -14.42
N PHE A 446 -8.39 0.19 -14.29
CA PHE A 446 -7.79 -0.55 -15.39
C PHE A 446 -7.85 -2.04 -15.05
N SER A 447 -8.25 -2.87 -16.00
CA SER A 447 -8.32 -4.32 -15.86
C SER A 447 -7.54 -5.03 -16.97
N ALA A 448 -6.57 -5.84 -16.57
CA ALA A 448 -5.91 -6.84 -17.40
C ALA A 448 -6.19 -8.21 -16.78
N TYR A 449 -6.71 -9.13 -17.59
CA TYR A 449 -7.18 -10.41 -17.08
C TYR A 449 -6.89 -11.52 -18.06
N LYS A 450 -6.03 -12.46 -17.68
CA LYS A 450 -5.95 -13.73 -18.40
C LYS A 450 -7.03 -14.68 -17.86
N PRO A 451 -7.99 -15.13 -18.68
CA PRO A 451 -8.94 -16.17 -18.27
C PRO A 451 -8.17 -17.40 -17.80
N GLN A 452 -8.51 -17.92 -16.61
CA GLN A 452 -8.04 -19.25 -16.25
C GLN A 452 -8.66 -20.25 -17.23
N PRO A 453 -7.90 -21.23 -17.75
CA PRO A 453 -8.50 -22.30 -18.53
C PRO A 453 -9.58 -22.96 -17.66
N ALA A 454 -10.78 -23.15 -18.22
CA ALA A 454 -11.88 -23.79 -17.52
C ALA A 454 -11.39 -25.11 -16.92
N THR A 455 -11.40 -25.21 -15.60
CA THR A 455 -11.19 -26.50 -14.93
C THR A 455 -12.31 -27.42 -15.38
N LYS A 456 -11.95 -28.63 -15.86
CA LYS A 456 -12.88 -29.63 -16.43
C LYS A 456 -14.01 -30.09 -15.48
N ASP A 457 -14.04 -29.63 -14.22
CA ASP A 457 -15.01 -30.05 -13.20
C ASP A 457 -16.21 -29.12 -12.96
N GLN A 458 -16.47 -28.12 -13.83
CA GLN A 458 -17.71 -27.31 -13.74
C GLN A 458 -18.71 -27.55 -14.87
N ARG A 459 -18.70 -28.76 -15.46
CA ARG A 459 -19.83 -29.28 -16.24
C ARG A 459 -20.23 -30.65 -15.71
N ARG A 460 -20.89 -30.68 -14.56
CA ARG A 460 -21.89 -31.70 -14.21
C ARG A 460 -22.98 -31.07 -13.37
#